data_AF-A0A6A2X2C4-F1
#
_entry.id   AF-A0A6A2X2C4-F1
#
_cell.length_a   1.000
_cell.length_b   1.000
_cell.length_c   1.000
_cell.angle_alpha   90.00
_cell.angle_beta   90.00
_cell.angle_gamma   90.00
#
_symmetry.space_group_name_H-M   'P 1'
#
loop_
_entity.id
_entity.type
_entity.pdbx_description
1 polymer ?
#
loop_
_entity_poly.entity_id
_entity_poly.type
_entity_poly.pdbx_seq_one_letter_code
_entity_poly.pdbx_strand_id
1 'polypeptide(L)'
;MKSLTKESERNKRCIVSNGAGEVLSEAFQAFSMASSFDENDDVLEEILSALTMMFPLNVQAKGFFGSASAMQCLIWFLRSGDLSRGRNAVLVLKELVSSSSSHNTTKVDELSETEGAIEALFKLIKDPICPSSTKAALLIIHQIITSSPTKDKQVRNLVNLGAISLLLETSLDSERSICEKALAVLDAISDTEEGRRMAIDNALSMPVWSRKSSEFPT
;
A
#
# COMPACT_ATOMS: atom_id res chain seq x y z
N MET A 1 -20.90 27.88 5.12
CA MET A 1 -19.84 26.86 5.16
C MET A 1 -20.23 25.63 6.00
N LYS A 2 -20.59 25.78 7.30
CA LYS A 2 -21.02 24.63 8.15
C LYS A 2 -22.26 23.86 7.64
N SER A 3 -23.20 24.54 6.96
CA SER A 3 -24.38 23.91 6.35
C SER A 3 -24.01 23.03 5.15
N LEU A 4 -23.19 23.56 4.23
CA LEU A 4 -22.70 22.84 3.05
C LEU A 4 -21.90 21.59 3.44
N THR A 5 -21.04 21.67 4.46
CA THR A 5 -20.31 20.50 4.96
C THR A 5 -21.26 19.42 5.51
N LYS A 6 -22.28 19.81 6.28
CA LYS A 6 -23.28 18.86 6.82
C LYS A 6 -24.13 18.22 5.72
N GLU A 7 -24.46 18.99 4.69
CA GLU A 7 -25.21 18.52 3.53
C GLU A 7 -24.37 17.56 2.68
N SER A 8 -23.10 17.88 2.42
CA SER A 8 -22.13 16.98 1.78
C SER A 8 -22.00 15.65 2.53
N GLU A 9 -21.89 15.68 3.86
CA GLU A 9 -21.82 14.47 4.68
C GLU A 9 -23.14 13.67 4.71
N ARG A 10 -24.29 14.33 4.55
CA ARG A 10 -25.58 13.63 4.37
C ARG A 10 -25.68 12.99 2.99
N ASN A 11 -25.28 13.71 1.93
CA ASN A 11 -25.29 13.21 0.56
C ASN A 11 -24.35 12.01 0.41
N LYS A 12 -23.13 12.13 0.94
CA LYS A 12 -22.17 11.03 1.01
C LYS A 12 -22.77 9.81 1.71
N ARG A 13 -23.35 9.98 2.91
CA ARG A 13 -23.98 8.86 3.63
C ARG A 13 -25.14 8.23 2.85
N CYS A 14 -25.97 9.03 2.18
CA CYS A 14 -27.07 8.54 1.36
C CYS A 14 -26.58 7.73 0.16
N ILE A 15 -25.54 8.21 -0.55
CA ILE A 15 -24.92 7.52 -1.67
C ILE A 15 -24.31 6.18 -1.22
N VAL A 16 -23.55 6.19 -0.12
CA VAL A 16 -22.97 4.97 0.47
C VAL A 16 -24.05 3.98 0.88
N SER A 17 -25.14 4.44 1.53
CA SER A 17 -26.24 3.56 1.95
C SER A 17 -27.01 2.94 0.78
N ASN A 18 -26.93 3.52 -0.41
CA ASN A 18 -27.58 3.03 -1.62
C ASN A 18 -26.71 2.03 -2.42
N GLY A 19 -25.61 1.53 -1.85
CA GLY A 19 -24.78 0.51 -2.49
C GLY A 19 -23.84 1.04 -3.57
N ALA A 20 -23.65 2.35 -3.67
CA ALA A 20 -22.79 2.95 -4.70
C ALA A 20 -21.35 2.41 -4.69
N GLY A 21 -20.81 2.09 -3.51
CA GLY A 21 -19.48 1.48 -3.40
C GLY A 21 -19.40 0.10 -4.06
N GLU A 22 -20.47 -0.69 -4.01
CA GLU A 22 -20.53 -2.00 -4.66
C GLU A 22 -20.58 -1.85 -6.19
N VAL A 23 -21.47 -0.98 -6.69
CA VAL A 23 -21.63 -0.70 -8.12
C VAL A 23 -20.34 -0.14 -8.73
N LEU A 24 -19.67 0.79 -8.05
CA LEU A 24 -18.41 1.34 -8.51
C LEU A 24 -17.29 0.29 -8.52
N SER A 25 -17.23 -0.58 -7.50
CA SER A 25 -16.28 -1.69 -7.48
C SER A 25 -16.52 -2.70 -8.61
N GLU A 26 -17.78 -3.04 -8.88
CA GLU A 26 -18.17 -3.91 -9.99
C GLU A 26 -17.80 -3.29 -11.33
N ALA A 27 -18.10 -2.00 -11.52
CA ALA A 27 -17.72 -1.26 -12.72
C ALA A 27 -16.20 -1.25 -12.89
N PHE A 28 -15.44 -0.96 -11.83
CA PHE A 28 -13.97 -1.00 -11.87
C PHE A 28 -13.46 -2.37 -12.35
N GLN A 29 -14.00 -3.45 -11.79
CA GLN A 29 -13.66 -4.80 -12.22
C GLN A 29 -13.98 -5.01 -13.71
N ALA A 30 -15.18 -4.66 -14.17
CA ALA A 30 -15.60 -4.83 -15.56
C ALA A 30 -14.70 -4.06 -16.53
N PHE A 31 -14.40 -2.79 -16.26
CA PHE A 31 -13.51 -1.97 -17.08
C PHE A 31 -12.04 -2.44 -17.02
N SER A 32 -11.62 -3.06 -15.91
CA SER A 32 -10.27 -3.64 -15.80
C SER A 32 -10.08 -4.92 -16.64
N MET A 33 -11.17 -5.60 -17.02
CA MET A 33 -11.10 -6.81 -17.86
C MET A 33 -11.07 -6.52 -19.36
N ALA A 34 -11.41 -5.29 -19.77
CA ALA A 34 -11.38 -4.90 -21.17
C ALA A 34 -9.93 -4.96 -21.73
N SER A 35 -9.82 -5.14 -23.05
CA SER A 35 -8.63 -5.52 -23.82
C SER A 35 -7.30 -4.82 -23.49
N SER A 36 -7.33 -3.61 -22.93
CA SER A 36 -6.17 -2.94 -22.35
C SER A 36 -6.59 -1.89 -21.30
N PHE A 37 -5.76 -1.68 -20.27
CA PHE A 37 -6.02 -0.63 -19.27
C PHE A 37 -6.02 0.78 -19.89
N ASP A 38 -5.18 1.01 -20.91
CA ASP A 38 -5.01 2.30 -21.56
C ASP A 38 -6.29 2.79 -22.27
N GLU A 39 -7.20 1.90 -22.67
CA GLU A 39 -8.45 2.29 -23.33
C GLU A 39 -9.48 2.89 -22.35
N ASN A 40 -9.38 2.55 -21.07
CA ASN A 40 -10.37 2.93 -20.05
C ASN A 40 -9.73 3.66 -18.86
N ASP A 41 -8.51 4.16 -18.99
CA ASP A 41 -7.73 4.67 -17.85
C ASP A 41 -8.40 5.86 -17.16
N ASP A 42 -8.95 6.81 -17.92
CA ASP A 42 -9.72 7.95 -17.41
C ASP A 42 -10.95 7.50 -16.60
N VAL A 43 -11.69 6.52 -17.12
CA VAL A 43 -12.90 5.98 -16.45
C VAL A 43 -12.52 5.24 -15.16
N LEU A 44 -11.47 4.42 -15.23
CA LEU A 44 -10.95 3.67 -14.09
C LEU A 44 -10.41 4.61 -13.00
N GLU A 45 -9.73 5.69 -13.38
CA GLU A 45 -9.24 6.72 -12.45
C GLU A 45 -10.39 7.47 -11.76
N GLU A 46 -11.43 7.85 -12.50
CA GLU A 46 -12.60 8.54 -11.93
C GLU A 46 -13.36 7.62 -10.97
N ILE A 47 -13.55 6.35 -11.35
CA ILE A 47 -14.15 5.33 -10.47
C ILE A 47 -13.32 5.18 -9.19
N LEU A 48 -12.00 5.09 -9.31
CA LEU A 48 -11.10 4.94 -8.17
C LEU A 48 -11.17 6.16 -7.22
N SER A 49 -11.20 7.36 -7.80
CA SER A 49 -11.36 8.62 -7.07
C SER A 49 -12.69 8.64 -6.31
N ALA A 50 -13.79 8.29 -6.96
CA ALA A 50 -15.11 8.20 -6.34
C ALA A 50 -15.15 7.15 -5.22
N LEU A 51 -14.54 5.98 -5.41
CA LEU A 51 -14.46 4.92 -4.40
C LEU A 51 -13.76 5.38 -3.12
N THR A 52 -12.71 6.20 -3.22
CA THR A 52 -12.02 6.71 -2.01
C THR A 52 -12.92 7.56 -1.13
N MET A 53 -13.96 8.17 -1.72
CA MET A 53 -14.96 8.93 -0.99
C MET A 53 -15.99 8.04 -0.29
N MET A 54 -16.05 6.74 -0.62
CA MET A 54 -17.04 5.78 -0.12
C MET A 54 -16.51 4.87 1.00
N PHE A 55 -15.25 5.03 1.43
CA PHE A 55 -14.68 4.19 2.48
C PHE A 55 -15.39 4.33 3.85
N PRO A 56 -15.47 3.25 4.65
CA PRO A 56 -14.96 1.89 4.37
C PRO A 56 -15.84 1.10 3.37
N LEU A 57 -15.23 0.19 2.61
CA LEU A 57 -15.96 -0.65 1.66
C LEU A 57 -16.56 -1.88 2.38
N ASN A 58 -17.73 -2.33 1.94
CA ASN A 58 -18.34 -3.56 2.43
C ASN A 58 -17.65 -4.81 1.83
N VAL A 59 -17.97 -6.01 2.33
CA VAL A 59 -17.33 -7.27 1.90
C VAL A 59 -17.52 -7.54 0.41
N GLN A 60 -18.72 -7.28 -0.12
CA GLN A 60 -19.04 -7.48 -1.56
C GLN A 60 -18.23 -6.54 -2.45
N ALA A 61 -18.21 -5.23 -2.14
CA ALA A 61 -17.44 -4.22 -2.84
C ALA A 61 -15.94 -4.56 -2.87
N LYS A 62 -15.39 -5.12 -1.78
CA LYS A 62 -14.00 -5.60 -1.76
C LYS A 62 -13.80 -6.88 -2.56
N GLY A 63 -14.84 -7.68 -2.81
CA GLY A 63 -14.78 -8.92 -3.57
C GLY A 63 -14.44 -8.70 -5.04
N PHE A 64 -14.95 -7.62 -5.64
CA PHE A 64 -14.66 -7.27 -7.04
C PHE A 64 -13.19 -6.96 -7.32
N PHE A 65 -12.42 -6.54 -6.30
CA PHE A 65 -10.98 -6.32 -6.44
C PHE A 65 -10.12 -7.58 -6.34
N GLY A 66 -10.71 -8.75 -6.03
CA GLY A 66 -10.00 -10.03 -5.98
C GLY A 66 -9.72 -10.66 -7.36
N SER A 67 -10.18 -10.04 -8.45
CA SER A 67 -9.80 -10.51 -9.79
C SER A 67 -8.38 -10.06 -10.13
N ALA A 68 -7.61 -10.91 -10.80
CA ALA A 68 -6.25 -10.59 -11.26
C ALA A 68 -6.18 -9.27 -12.07
N SER A 69 -7.16 -9.01 -12.94
CA SER A 69 -7.21 -7.79 -13.77
C SER A 69 -7.36 -6.51 -12.94
N ALA A 70 -8.27 -6.52 -11.95
CA ALA A 70 -8.45 -5.39 -11.05
C ALA A 70 -7.22 -5.13 -10.19
N MET A 71 -6.58 -6.20 -9.67
CA MET A 71 -5.34 -6.08 -8.91
C MET A 71 -4.20 -5.50 -9.76
N GLN A 72 -4.00 -6.02 -10.96
CA GLN A 72 -2.99 -5.55 -11.90
C GLN A 72 -3.22 -4.08 -12.29
N CYS A 73 -4.48 -3.67 -12.48
CA CYS A 73 -4.85 -2.28 -12.76
C CYS A 73 -4.46 -1.34 -11.59
N LEU A 74 -4.73 -1.74 -10.34
CA LEU A 74 -4.31 -0.98 -9.16
C LEU A 74 -2.78 -0.83 -9.11
N ILE A 75 -2.03 -1.90 -9.39
CA ILE A 75 -0.56 -1.84 -9.42
C ILE A 75 -0.05 -0.97 -10.57
N TRP A 76 -0.70 -1.03 -11.73
CA TRP A 76 -0.38 -0.15 -12.86
C TRP A 76 -0.57 1.33 -12.50
N PHE A 77 -1.68 1.68 -11.83
CA PHE A 77 -1.90 3.04 -11.34
C PHE A 77 -0.84 3.49 -10.34
N LEU A 78 -0.39 2.62 -9.42
CA LEU A 78 0.72 2.94 -8.52
C LEU A 78 2.03 3.20 -9.28
N ARG A 79 2.28 2.49 -10.38
CA ARG A 79 3.50 2.59 -11.17
C ARG A 79 3.51 3.78 -12.13
N SER A 80 2.34 4.32 -12.47
CA SER A 80 2.18 5.42 -13.44
C SER A 80 2.98 6.67 -13.11
N GLY A 81 3.29 6.90 -11.82
CA GLY A 81 3.95 8.12 -11.35
C GLY A 81 3.01 9.32 -11.18
N ASP A 82 1.74 9.18 -11.57
CA ASP A 82 0.72 10.18 -11.28
C ASP A 82 0.33 10.14 -9.79
N LEU A 83 0.32 11.32 -9.17
CA LEU A 83 0.12 11.46 -7.72
C LEU A 83 -1.33 11.12 -7.31
N SER A 84 -2.32 11.43 -8.14
CA SER A 84 -3.73 11.17 -7.87
C SER A 84 -4.01 9.67 -8.00
N ARG A 85 -3.64 9.09 -9.14
CA ARG A 85 -3.75 7.65 -9.44
C ARG A 85 -3.07 6.83 -8.36
N GLY A 86 -1.80 7.14 -8.05
CA GLY A 86 -1.03 6.43 -7.03
C GLY A 86 -1.62 6.56 -5.63
N ARG A 87 -2.07 7.75 -5.24
CA ARG A 87 -2.74 7.96 -3.94
C ARG A 87 -4.03 7.15 -3.83
N ASN A 88 -4.89 7.18 -4.85
CA ASN A 88 -6.18 6.52 -4.77
C ASN A 88 -6.03 4.99 -4.81
N ALA A 89 -5.10 4.49 -5.64
CA ALA A 89 -4.80 3.06 -5.73
C ALA A 89 -4.30 2.50 -4.40
N VAL A 90 -3.34 3.17 -3.74
CA VAL A 90 -2.80 2.66 -2.46
C VAL A 90 -3.84 2.67 -1.34
N LEU A 91 -4.77 3.63 -1.37
CA LEU A 91 -5.85 3.69 -0.39
C LEU A 91 -6.88 2.56 -0.59
N VAL A 92 -7.20 2.21 -1.84
CA VAL A 92 -8.03 1.03 -2.14
C VAL A 92 -7.32 -0.25 -1.72
N LEU A 93 -6.05 -0.44 -2.08
CA LEU A 93 -5.27 -1.61 -1.67
C LEU A 93 -5.22 -1.75 -0.14
N LYS A 94 -5.03 -0.64 0.58
CA LYS A 94 -5.11 -0.62 2.06
C LYS A 94 -6.46 -1.14 2.54
N GLU A 95 -7.56 -0.70 1.92
CA GLU A 95 -8.91 -1.14 2.28
C GLU A 95 -9.11 -2.65 2.07
N LEU A 96 -8.46 -3.23 1.06
CA LEU A 96 -8.47 -4.68 0.79
C LEU A 96 -7.74 -5.45 1.88
N VAL A 97 -6.51 -5.01 2.22
CA VAL A 97 -5.65 -5.71 3.19
C VAL A 97 -6.00 -5.44 4.66
N SER A 98 -6.81 -4.43 4.97
CA SER A 98 -7.19 -4.07 6.36
C SER A 98 -8.37 -4.88 6.91
N SER A 99 -8.91 -5.86 6.17
CA SER A 99 -10.11 -6.60 6.59
C SER A 99 -9.79 -7.67 7.64
N SER A 100 -10.48 -7.66 8.78
CA SER A 100 -10.29 -8.62 9.88
C SER A 100 -10.84 -10.03 9.64
N SER A 101 -11.20 -10.37 8.39
CA SER A 101 -11.80 -11.65 8.03
C SER A 101 -10.76 -12.63 7.46
N SER A 102 -10.97 -13.93 7.68
CA SER A 102 -10.19 -15.04 7.09
C SER A 102 -9.92 -14.91 5.57
N HIS A 103 -10.80 -14.25 4.82
CA HIS A 103 -10.64 -13.95 3.39
C HIS A 103 -9.56 -12.89 3.04
N ASN A 104 -8.84 -12.35 4.03
CA ASN A 104 -7.78 -11.35 3.80
C ASN A 104 -6.48 -12.00 3.29
N THR A 105 -6.19 -13.24 3.68
CA THR A 105 -4.98 -13.95 3.24
C THR A 105 -4.91 -14.04 1.72
N THR A 106 -6.00 -14.44 1.06
CA THR A 106 -6.05 -14.56 -0.40
C THR A 106 -5.70 -13.26 -1.13
N LYS A 107 -6.17 -12.10 -0.66
CA LYS A 107 -5.90 -10.80 -1.32
C LYS A 107 -4.45 -10.34 -1.12
N VAL A 108 -3.89 -10.62 0.06
CA VAL A 108 -2.49 -10.33 0.36
C VAL A 108 -1.58 -11.22 -0.48
N ASP A 109 -1.97 -12.48 -0.67
CA ASP A 109 -1.25 -13.44 -1.51
C ASP A 109 -1.25 -12.99 -2.96
N GLU A 110 -2.42 -12.72 -3.55
CA GLU A 110 -2.58 -12.17 -4.91
C GLU A 110 -1.75 -10.89 -5.11
N LEU A 111 -1.83 -9.95 -4.16
CA LEU A 111 -1.06 -8.72 -4.20
C LEU A 111 0.45 -8.96 -4.14
N SER A 112 0.89 -9.92 -3.32
CA SER A 112 2.31 -10.26 -3.19
C SER A 112 2.87 -10.94 -4.44
N GLU A 113 2.04 -11.67 -5.18
CA GLU A 113 2.42 -12.33 -6.43
C GLU A 113 2.35 -11.40 -7.64
N THR A 114 1.61 -10.29 -7.55
CA THR A 114 1.47 -9.33 -8.63
C THR A 114 2.81 -8.64 -8.94
N GLU A 115 3.21 -8.66 -10.21
CA GLU A 115 4.50 -8.13 -10.65
C GLU A 115 4.62 -6.61 -10.45
N GLY A 116 5.70 -6.19 -9.79
CA GLY A 116 5.99 -4.78 -9.54
C GLY A 116 5.24 -4.20 -8.34
N ALA A 117 4.45 -5.00 -7.61
CA ALA A 117 3.67 -4.51 -6.47
C ALA A 117 4.57 -3.99 -5.34
N ILE A 118 5.60 -4.74 -4.95
CA ILE A 118 6.48 -4.35 -3.84
C ILE A 118 7.35 -3.14 -4.21
N GLU A 119 7.80 -3.07 -5.47
CA GLU A 119 8.56 -1.96 -6.03
C GLU A 119 7.72 -0.68 -6.04
N ALA A 120 6.45 -0.78 -6.45
CA ALA A 120 5.53 0.36 -6.48
C ALA A 120 5.20 0.88 -5.08
N LEU A 121 4.99 -0.02 -4.11
CA LEU A 121 4.76 0.33 -2.71
C LEU A 121 6.00 0.96 -2.07
N PHE A 122 7.18 0.40 -2.34
CA PHE A 122 8.46 0.96 -1.89
C PHE A 122 8.66 2.38 -2.42
N LYS A 123 8.38 2.60 -3.72
CA LYS A 123 8.48 3.93 -4.34
C LYS A 123 7.60 4.97 -3.64
N LEU A 124 6.40 4.60 -3.17
CA LEU A 124 5.53 5.52 -2.41
C LEU A 124 6.06 5.91 -1.03
N ILE A 125 6.96 5.11 -0.45
CA ILE A 125 7.65 5.47 0.80
C ILE A 125 8.82 6.40 0.47
N LYS A 126 9.55 6.08 -0.61
CA LYS A 126 10.71 6.85 -1.06
C LYS A 126 10.33 8.25 -1.54
N ASP A 127 9.27 8.35 -2.32
CA ASP A 127 8.74 9.58 -2.92
C ASP A 127 7.31 9.82 -2.37
N PRO A 128 7.17 10.30 -1.11
CA PRO A 128 5.89 10.36 -0.44
C PRO A 128 4.94 11.39 -1.05
N ILE A 129 3.73 10.97 -1.41
CA ILE A 129 2.67 11.84 -1.92
C ILE A 129 2.01 12.63 -0.78
N CYS A 130 1.56 11.90 0.25
CA CYS A 130 0.96 12.45 1.45
C CYS A 130 1.02 11.43 2.59
N PRO A 131 0.85 11.85 3.86
CA PRO A 131 0.96 10.96 5.02
C PRO A 131 0.04 9.74 4.95
N SER A 132 -1.18 9.88 4.41
CA SER A 132 -2.11 8.76 4.28
C SER A 132 -1.63 7.68 3.31
N SER A 133 -0.98 8.08 2.22
CA SER A 133 -0.44 7.16 1.22
C SER A 133 0.78 6.41 1.75
N THR A 134 1.69 7.10 2.44
CA THR A 134 2.85 6.45 3.09
C THR A 134 2.40 5.46 4.17
N LYS A 135 1.43 5.85 5.01
CA LYS A 135 0.86 4.94 6.03
C LYS A 135 0.18 3.72 5.40
N ALA A 136 -0.51 3.92 4.27
CA ALA A 136 -1.12 2.83 3.53
C ALA A 136 -0.05 1.87 2.97
N ALA A 137 0.97 2.40 2.29
CA ALA A 137 2.06 1.61 1.73
C ALA A 137 2.79 0.77 2.79
N LEU A 138 3.16 1.39 3.93
CA LEU A 138 3.82 0.70 5.04
C LEU A 138 2.94 -0.42 5.62
N LEU A 139 1.64 -0.17 5.80
CA LEU A 139 0.71 -1.18 6.30
C LEU A 139 0.59 -2.35 5.33
N ILE A 140 0.46 -2.08 4.03
CA ILE A 140 0.37 -3.12 3.00
C ILE A 140 1.64 -3.96 2.97
N ILE A 141 2.82 -3.33 2.97
CA ILE A 141 4.11 -4.04 2.99
C ILE A 141 4.22 -4.93 4.24
N HIS A 142 3.88 -4.39 5.41
CA HIS A 142 3.88 -5.18 6.65
C HIS A 142 2.98 -6.41 6.52
N GLN A 143 1.77 -6.25 5.97
CA GLN A 143 0.84 -7.35 5.78
C GLN A 143 1.39 -8.41 4.80
N ILE A 144 2.02 -7.99 3.71
CA ILE A 144 2.66 -8.89 2.75
C ILE A 144 3.76 -9.71 3.44
N ILE A 145 4.65 -9.07 4.20
CA ILE A 145 5.77 -9.77 4.86
C ILE A 145 5.28 -10.74 5.95
N THR A 146 4.25 -10.36 6.71
CA THR A 146 3.78 -11.16 7.84
C THR A 146 2.86 -12.31 7.46
N SER A 147 2.11 -12.18 6.36
CA SER A 147 1.02 -13.10 6.03
C SER A 147 1.17 -13.84 4.70
N SER A 148 2.03 -13.39 3.78
CA SER A 148 2.19 -14.03 2.47
C SER A 148 3.08 -15.29 2.55
N PRO A 149 2.78 -16.35 1.78
CA PRO A 149 3.68 -17.49 1.61
C PRO A 149 4.99 -17.09 0.90
N THR A 150 5.02 -15.96 0.19
CA THR A 150 6.19 -15.47 -0.54
C THR A 150 7.07 -14.53 0.28
N LYS A 151 6.88 -14.44 1.61
CA LYS A 151 7.55 -13.47 2.49
C LYS A 151 9.07 -13.35 2.28
N ASP A 152 9.80 -14.46 2.15
CA ASP A 152 11.27 -14.42 2.01
C ASP A 152 11.70 -13.77 0.69
N LYS A 153 10.93 -14.01 -0.40
CA LYS A 153 11.14 -13.35 -1.69
C LYS A 153 10.87 -11.84 -1.57
N GLN A 154 9.78 -11.47 -0.91
CA GLN A 154 9.42 -10.05 -0.75
C GLN A 154 10.39 -9.29 0.14
N VAL A 155 10.86 -9.91 1.22
CA VAL A 155 11.91 -9.34 2.09
C VAL A 155 13.20 -9.13 1.30
N ARG A 156 13.65 -10.13 0.52
CA ARG A 156 14.83 -9.98 -0.33
C ARG A 156 14.69 -8.83 -1.31
N ASN A 157 13.54 -8.72 -1.97
CA ASN A 157 13.25 -7.62 -2.90
C ASN A 157 13.33 -6.26 -2.20
N LEU A 158 12.68 -6.11 -1.05
CA LEU A 158 12.70 -4.87 -0.26
C LEU A 158 14.12 -4.49 0.18
N VAL A 159 14.90 -5.44 0.70
CA VAL A 159 16.26 -5.13 1.15
C VAL A 159 17.15 -4.75 -0.04
N ASN A 160 17.02 -5.42 -1.19
CA ASN A 160 17.72 -5.05 -2.42
C ASN A 160 17.34 -3.65 -2.94
N LEU A 161 16.10 -3.20 -2.70
CA LEU A 161 15.65 -1.84 -3.02
C LEU A 161 16.19 -0.79 -2.04
N GLY A 162 16.84 -1.20 -0.94
CA GLY A 162 17.36 -0.30 0.09
C GLY A 162 16.34 0.04 1.18
N ALA A 163 15.35 -0.84 1.44
CA ALA A 163 14.30 -0.62 2.44
C ALA A 163 14.83 -0.35 3.85
N ILE A 164 15.93 -0.98 4.26
CA ILE A 164 16.45 -0.80 5.63
C ILE A 164 16.81 0.66 5.89
N SER A 165 17.65 1.25 5.03
CA SER A 165 18.06 2.65 5.17
C SER A 165 16.89 3.60 5.04
N LEU A 166 16.02 3.39 4.04
CA LEU A 166 14.85 4.25 3.82
C LEU A 166 13.89 4.22 5.01
N LEU A 167 13.61 3.06 5.59
CA LEU A 167 12.69 2.92 6.72
C LEU A 167 13.29 3.54 8.00
N LEU A 168 14.60 3.43 8.21
CA LEU A 168 15.30 4.10 9.31
C LEU A 168 15.21 5.63 9.16
N GLU A 169 15.51 6.17 7.99
CA GLU A 169 15.38 7.61 7.69
C GLU A 169 13.92 8.07 7.89
N THR A 170 12.97 7.34 7.32
CA THR A 170 11.53 7.61 7.47
C THR A 170 11.11 7.60 8.94
N SER A 171 11.68 6.73 9.78
CA SER A 171 11.33 6.65 11.20
C SER A 171 11.84 7.83 12.03
N LEU A 172 12.91 8.51 11.59
CA LEU A 172 13.51 9.64 12.31
C LEU A 172 12.80 10.97 11.99
N ASP A 173 12.35 11.14 10.75
CA ASP A 173 11.86 12.43 10.24
C ASP A 173 10.32 12.52 10.10
N SER A 174 9.57 11.54 10.59
CA SER A 174 8.10 11.44 10.35
C SER A 174 7.23 11.58 11.61
N GLU A 175 5.92 11.79 11.39
CA GLU A 175 4.93 11.75 12.45
C GLU A 175 4.90 10.37 13.14
N ARG A 176 4.56 10.34 14.43
CA ARG A 176 4.54 9.12 15.26
C ARG A 176 3.91 7.91 14.59
N SER A 177 2.77 8.10 13.91
CA SER A 177 2.06 6.99 13.26
C SER A 177 2.81 6.39 12.06
N ILE A 178 3.57 7.20 11.32
CA ILE A 178 4.42 6.71 10.21
C ILE A 178 5.64 6.00 10.80
N CYS A 179 6.27 6.60 11.81
CA CYS A 179 7.39 6.00 12.55
C CYS A 179 7.04 4.60 13.06
N GLU A 180 5.91 4.45 13.79
CA GLU A 180 5.45 3.15 14.31
C GLU A 180 5.27 2.11 13.19
N LYS A 181 4.75 2.51 12.02
CA LYS A 181 4.56 1.60 10.88
C LYS A 181 5.87 1.25 10.18
N ALA A 182 6.79 2.20 10.04
CA ALA A 182 8.11 1.96 9.47
C ALA A 182 8.91 1.00 10.34
N LEU A 183 8.86 1.19 11.66
CA LEU A 183 9.48 0.27 12.63
C LEU A 183 8.82 -1.12 12.59
N ALA A 184 7.49 -1.21 12.47
CA ALA A 184 6.82 -2.50 12.31
C ALA A 184 7.28 -3.26 11.05
N VAL A 185 7.48 -2.56 9.93
CA VAL A 185 8.04 -3.18 8.71
C VAL A 185 9.49 -3.63 8.92
N LEU A 186 10.32 -2.81 9.58
CA LEU A 186 11.69 -3.18 9.91
C LEU A 186 11.78 -4.41 10.82
N ASP A 187 10.91 -4.48 11.82
CA ASP A 187 10.77 -5.62 12.74
C ASP A 187 10.41 -6.89 11.96
N ALA A 188 9.37 -6.82 11.11
CA ALA A 188 8.94 -7.93 10.27
C ALA A 188 10.03 -8.41 9.28
N ILE A 189 10.85 -7.49 8.72
CA ILE A 189 12.03 -7.85 7.90
C ILE A 189 13.05 -8.62 8.76
N SER A 190 13.33 -8.11 9.96
CA SER A 190 14.34 -8.64 10.88
C SER A 190 13.96 -9.99 11.50
N ASP A 191 12.67 -10.32 11.53
CA ASP A 191 12.20 -11.64 11.97
C ASP A 191 12.60 -12.75 10.98
N THR A 192 12.81 -12.42 9.71
CA THR A 192 13.27 -13.40 8.70
C THR A 192 14.78 -13.59 8.74
N GLU A 193 15.25 -14.83 8.55
CA GLU A 193 16.69 -15.12 8.48
C GLU A 193 17.38 -14.36 7.34
N GLU A 194 16.73 -14.30 6.18
CA GLU A 194 17.21 -13.59 5.02
C GLU A 194 17.32 -12.08 5.29
N GLY A 195 16.30 -11.48 5.90
CA GLY A 195 16.30 -10.08 6.28
C GLY A 195 17.45 -9.74 7.24
N ARG A 196 17.70 -10.56 8.27
CA ARG A 196 18.85 -10.37 9.18
C ARG A 196 20.18 -10.44 8.45
N ARG A 197 20.37 -11.48 7.63
CA ARG A 197 21.61 -11.68 6.88
C ARG A 197 21.92 -10.48 5.98
N MET A 198 20.92 -10.01 5.24
CA MET A 198 21.09 -8.87 4.34
C MET A 198 21.18 -7.52 5.09
N ALA A 199 20.55 -7.40 6.27
CA ALA A 199 20.67 -6.22 7.12
C ALA A 199 22.08 -6.07 7.68
N ILE A 200 22.70 -7.17 8.13
CA ILE A 200 24.09 -7.17 8.60
C ILE A 200 25.03 -6.80 7.47
N ASP A 201 24.86 -7.38 6.28
CA ASP A 201 25.68 -7.06 5.11
C ASP A 201 25.56 -5.57 4.70
N ASN A 202 24.35 -5.01 4.75
CA ASN A 202 24.10 -3.58 4.54
C ASN A 202 24.68 -2.70 5.65
N ALA A 203 24.62 -3.12 6.92
CA ALA A 203 25.20 -2.36 8.03
C ALA A 203 26.73 -2.29 7.91
N LEU A 204 27.37 -3.34 7.40
CA LEU A 204 28.81 -3.38 7.12
C LEU A 204 29.21 -2.52 5.92
N SER A 205 28.30 -2.25 4.99
CA SER A 205 28.55 -1.42 3.80
C SER A 205 28.17 0.06 3.97
N MET A 206 27.40 0.41 5.01
CA MET A 206 26.94 1.78 5.26
C MET A 206 27.92 2.60 6.14
N PRO A 207 28.45 3.75 5.66
CA PRO A 207 29.35 4.62 6.43
C PRO A 207 28.70 5.34 7.64
N VAL A 208 27.38 5.20 7.80
CA VAL A 208 26.59 5.92 8.80
C VAL A 208 26.69 5.24 10.18
N TRP A 209 26.83 3.91 10.21
CA TRP A 209 26.96 3.16 11.46
C TRP A 209 28.39 3.11 12.00
N SER A 210 29.40 3.10 11.11
CA SER A 210 30.81 3.12 11.49
C SER A 210 31.25 4.43 12.16
N ARG A 211 30.48 5.51 12.01
CA ARG A 211 30.70 6.78 12.75
C ARG A 211 30.13 6.77 14.18
N LYS A 212 29.10 5.97 14.45
CA LYS A 212 28.44 5.95 15.76
C LYS A 212 29.09 4.98 16.76
N SER A 213 29.77 3.94 16.26
CA SER A 213 30.61 3.06 17.11
C SER A 213 31.90 3.73 17.57
N SER A 214 32.33 4.85 16.97
CA SER A 214 33.46 5.66 17.44
C SER A 214 33.11 6.74 18.46
N GLU A 215 31.82 6.94 18.78
CA GLU A 215 31.36 7.99 19.72
C GLU A 215 30.95 7.49 21.11
N PHE A 216 31.11 6.20 21.40
CA PHE A 216 30.96 5.67 22.77
C PHE A 216 32.33 5.33 23.36
N PRO A 217 32.84 6.10 24.34
CA PRO A 217 33.93 5.63 25.18
C PRO A 217 33.40 4.50 26.08
N THR A 218 34.21 3.45 26.18
CA THR A 218 34.13 2.34 27.15
C THR A 218 33.83 2.80 28.57
#